data_AF-A0A3D1LC87-F1
#
_entry.id   AF-A0A3D1LC87-F1
#
_cell.length_a   1.000
_cell.length_b   1.000
_cell.length_c   1.000
_cell.angle_alpha   90.00
_cell.angle_beta   90.00
_cell.angle_gamma   90.00
#
_symmetry.space_group_name_H-M   'P 1'
#
loop_
_entity.id
_entity.type
_entity.pdbx_description
1 polymer ?
#
loop_
_entity_poly.entity_id
_entity_poly.type
_entity_poly.pdbx_seq_one_letter_code
_entity_poly.pdbx_strand_id
1 'polypeptide(L)' 'SSSAPWLKYYGDTPQHLKYPQKTIYEMVKAAADKYPKNYAYEFMGKKTTYAEFMQKIDAA' A
#
# COMPACT_ATOMS: atom_id res chain seq x y z
N SER A 1 3.09 31.81 -4.68
CA SER A 1 3.72 30.48 -4.87
C SER A 1 4.28 30.06 -3.53
N SER A 2 3.69 29.06 -2.88
CA SER A 2 4.08 28.64 -1.54
C SER A 2 5.33 27.77 -1.65
N SER A 3 6.48 28.31 -1.26
CA SER A 3 7.70 27.51 -1.16
C SER A 3 7.50 26.37 -0.15
N ALA A 4 8.18 25.25 -0.35
CA ALA A 4 8.22 24.10 0.56
C ALA A 4 9.45 24.21 1.48
N PRO A 5 9.42 25.01 2.57
CA PRO A 5 10.59 25.34 3.38
C PRO A 5 11.20 24.13 4.09
N TRP A 6 10.46 23.02 4.19
CA TRP A 6 10.94 21.79 4.78
C TRP A 6 12.00 21.10 3.95
N LEU A 7 12.07 21.33 2.62
CA LEU A 7 13.00 20.64 1.72
C LEU A 7 14.48 20.81 2.11
N LYS A 8 14.86 21.93 2.74
CA LYS A 8 16.23 22.16 3.23
C LYS A 8 16.68 21.19 4.33
N TYR A 9 15.74 20.51 4.99
CA TYR A 9 16.04 19.53 6.04
C TYR A 9 16.13 18.08 5.51
N TYR A 10 15.83 17.85 4.22
CA TYR A 10 15.77 16.50 3.63
C TYR A 10 17.10 16.02 3.01
N GLY A 11 18.16 16.85 3.03
CA GLY A 11 19.47 16.50 2.48
C GLY A 11 19.40 16.09 1.00
N ASP A 12 19.98 14.93 0.68
CA ASP A 12 19.99 14.37 -0.68
C ASP A 12 18.68 13.67 -1.08
N THR A 13 17.64 13.70 -0.22
CA THR A 13 16.36 13.06 -0.54
C THR A 13 15.68 13.77 -1.72
N PRO A 14 15.23 13.04 -2.75
CA PRO A 14 14.53 13.64 -3.89
C PRO A 14 13.28 14.41 -3.45
N GLN A 15 13.09 15.62 -4.00
CA GLN A 15 11.90 16.44 -3.73
C GLN A 15 10.61 15.82 -4.30
N HIS A 16 10.74 14.97 -5.31
CA HIS A 16 9.63 14.26 -5.95
C HIS A 16 9.97 12.79 -6.13
N LEU A 17 9.03 11.94 -5.73
CA LEU A 17 9.08 10.51 -5.96
C LEU A 17 8.14 10.15 -7.10
N LYS A 18 8.56 9.21 -7.96
CA LYS A 18 7.68 8.64 -8.98
C LYS A 18 6.89 7.51 -8.35
N TYR A 19 5.61 7.74 -8.12
CA TYR A 19 4.68 6.73 -7.65
C TYR A 19 3.96 6.07 -8.82
N PRO A 20 3.60 4.78 -8.71
CA PRO A 20 2.71 4.16 -9.69
C PRO A 20 1.37 4.89 -9.71
N GLN A 21 0.79 5.07 -10.91
CA GLN A 21 -0.58 5.57 -11.08
C GLN A 21 -1.58 4.44 -10.80
N LYS A 22 -1.66 4.03 -9.54
CA LYS A 22 -2.59 3.03 -9.04
C LYS A 22 -3.11 3.43 -7.67
N THR A 23 -4.38 3.14 -7.43
CA THR A 23 -4.97 3.21 -6.10
C THR A 23 -4.35 2.15 -5.18
N ILE A 24 -4.43 2.37 -3.87
CA ILE A 24 -4.03 1.35 -2.89
C ILE A 24 -4.83 0.06 -3.10
N TYR A 25 -6.12 0.19 -3.42
CA TYR A 25 -6.98 -0.94 -3.77
C TYR A 25 -6.40 -1.77 -4.91
N GLU A 26 -6.05 -1.15 -6.04
CA GLU A 26 -5.47 -1.86 -7.18
C GLU A 26 -4.14 -2.54 -6.86
N MET A 27 -3.32 -1.93 -5.99
CA MET A 27 -2.08 -2.55 -5.53
C MET A 27 -2.33 -3.80 -4.68
N VAL A 28 -3.29 -3.74 -3.75
CA VAL A 28 -3.68 -4.89 -2.91
C VAL A 28 -4.33 -5.98 -3.76
N LYS A 29 -5.23 -5.61 -4.68
CA LYS A 29 -5.88 -6.54 -5.61
C LYS A 29 -4.85 -7.28 -6.47
N ALA A 30 -3.85 -6.57 -7.01
CA ALA A 30 -2.78 -7.20 -7.78
C ALA A 30 -1.94 -8.19 -6.96
N ALA A 31 -1.67 -7.88 -5.68
CA ALA A 31 -1.00 -8.81 -4.79
C ALA A 31 -1.87 -10.05 -4.49
N ALA A 32 -3.17 -9.86 -4.30
CA ALA A 32 -4.11 -10.93 -4.04
C ALA A 32 -4.31 -11.87 -5.23
N ASP A 33 -4.35 -11.33 -6.45
CA ASP A 33 -4.44 -12.13 -7.67
C ASP A 33 -3.20 -13.00 -7.87
N LYS A 34 -2.02 -12.46 -7.50
CA LYS A 34 -0.74 -13.17 -7.65
C LYS A 34 -0.49 -14.20 -6.55
N TYR A 35 -0.92 -13.91 -5.32
CA TYR A 35 -0.60 -14.71 -4.14
C TYR A 35 -1.82 -14.94 -3.22
N PRO A 36 -2.92 -15.53 -3.73
CA PRO A 36 -4.19 -15.56 -3.00
C PRO A 36 -4.13 -16.32 -1.67
N LYS A 37 -3.25 -17.32 -1.57
CA LYS A 37 -3.09 -18.18 -0.38
C LYS A 37 -2.03 -17.68 0.60
N ASN A 38 -1.24 -16.66 0.24
CA ASN A 38 -0.27 -16.08 1.16
C ASN A 38 -0.99 -15.26 2.22
N TYR A 39 -0.43 -15.22 3.43
CA TYR A 39 -0.94 -14.35 4.48
C TYR A 39 -0.67 -12.87 4.12
N ALA A 40 -1.73 -12.08 4.05
CA ALA A 40 -1.66 -10.63 3.84
C ALA A 40 -1.28 -9.90 5.13
N TYR A 41 -1.84 -10.35 6.25
CA TYR A 41 -1.52 -9.84 7.57
C TYR A 41 -1.79 -10.88 8.66
N GLU A 42 -1.17 -10.66 9.81
CA GLU A 42 -1.46 -11.36 11.05
C GLU A 42 -1.84 -10.33 12.11
N PHE A 43 -2.97 -10.53 12.77
CA PHE A 43 -3.42 -9.67 13.85
C PHE A 43 -3.90 -10.53 15.01
N MET A 44 -3.28 -10.36 16.20
CA MET A 44 -3.61 -11.13 17.41
C MET A 44 -3.57 -12.65 17.18
N GLY A 45 -2.54 -13.15 16.48
CA GLY A 45 -2.38 -14.57 16.15
C GLY A 45 -3.29 -15.08 15.03
N LYS A 46 -4.27 -14.28 14.58
CA LYS A 46 -5.11 -14.62 13.43
C LYS A 46 -4.43 -14.19 12.14
N LYS A 47 -4.10 -15.17 11.31
CA LYS A 47 -3.58 -14.98 9.96
C LYS A 47 -4.75 -14.82 8.99
N THR A 48 -4.68 -13.82 8.11
CA THR A 48 -5.66 -13.58 7.04
C THR A 48 -4.93 -13.63 5.71
N THR A 49 -5.40 -14.45 4.79
CA THR A 49 -4.86 -14.56 3.43
C THR A 49 -5.23 -13.35 2.59
N TYR A 50 -4.51 -13.11 1.49
CA TYR A 50 -4.88 -12.06 0.55
C TYR A 50 -6.28 -12.25 -0.06
N ALA A 51 -6.69 -13.49 -0.31
CA ALA A 51 -8.04 -13.79 -0.80
C ALA A 51 -9.12 -13.36 0.23
N GLU A 52 -8.96 -13.75 1.49
CA GLU A 52 -9.87 -13.36 2.57
C GLU A 52 -9.84 -11.85 2.85
N PHE A 53 -8.68 -11.21 2.69
CA PHE A 53 -8.57 -9.77 2.87
C PHE A 53 -9.35 -9.02 1.79
N MET A 54 -9.23 -9.41 0.52
CA MET A 54 -9.99 -8.79 -0.57
C MET A 54 -11.50 -8.94 -0.37
N GLN A 55 -11.96 -10.13 0.04
CA GLN A 55 -13.38 -10.35 0.36
C GLN A 55 -13.90 -9.36 1.41
N LYS A 56 -13.09 -9.00 2.41
CA LYS A 56 -13.48 -8.01 3.44
C LYS A 56 -13.47 -6.58 2.91
N ILE A 57 -12.51 -6.23 2.05
CA ILE A 57 -12.46 -4.90 1.43
C ILE A 57 -13.66 -4.70 0.51
N ASP A 58 -13.97 -5.68 -0.33
CA ASP A 58 -15.05 -5.59 -1.32
C ASP A 58 -16.45 -5.61 -0.66
N ALA A 59 -16.55 -6.02 0.60
CA ALA A 59 -17.79 -6.06 1.37
C ALA A 59 -18.04 -4.81 2.24
N ALA A 60 -17.09 -3.88 2.32
CA ALA A 60 -17.16 -2.64 3.09
C ALA A 60 -17.69 -1.47 2.24
#